data_AF-A0A1W9HPD2-F1
#
_entry.id   AF-A0A1W9HPD2-F1
#
_cell.length_a   1.000
_cell.length_b   1.000
_cell.length_c   1.000
_cell.angle_alpha   90.00
_cell.angle_beta   90.00
_cell.angle_gamma   90.00
#
_symmetry.space_group_name_H-M   'P 1'
#
loop_
_entity.id
_entity.type
_entity.pdbx_description
1 polymer ?
#
loop_
_entity_poly.entity_id
_entity_poly.type
_entity_poly.pdbx_seq_one_letter_code
_entity_poly.pdbx_strand_id
1 'polypeptide(L)'
;MKYIVGVITVGICILAIACGDSGKKVRSTPGANAGRNGIPNLNNSNQNLSTSKKNELSYSYNGTDCKTNQQQFTSKEELCKGLQNSKLNNNCALENRKLHFQRSCPNQEFQEHEE
;
A
#
# COMPACT_ATOMS: atom_id res chain seq x y z
N MET A 1 -40.39 22.15 8.15
CA MET A 1 -39.72 23.35 7.60
C MET A 1 -38.72 22.85 6.56
N LYS A 2 -38.87 23.27 5.29
CA LYS A 2 -38.09 22.78 4.15
C LYS A 2 -36.86 23.68 3.98
N TYR A 3 -35.66 23.15 4.17
CA TYR A 3 -34.42 23.82 3.81
C TYR A 3 -33.89 23.20 2.51
N ILE A 4 -33.86 24.02 1.47
CA ILE A 4 -33.15 23.76 0.21
C ILE A 4 -32.07 24.86 0.12
N VAL A 5 -31.04 24.59 -0.70
CA VAL A 5 -29.97 25.47 -1.18
C VAL A 5 -28.69 25.39 -0.32
N GLY A 6 -27.51 25.01 -0.83
CA GLY A 6 -27.10 24.85 -2.22
C GLY A 6 -25.84 23.99 -2.36
N VAL A 7 -25.73 23.36 -3.52
CA VAL A 7 -24.59 22.56 -3.95
C VAL A 7 -23.48 23.52 -4.36
N ILE A 8 -22.38 23.57 -3.60
CA ILE A 8 -21.17 24.29 -3.98
C ILE A 8 -20.24 23.29 -4.68
N THR A 9 -20.37 23.19 -6.00
CA THR A 9 -19.46 22.41 -6.84
C THR A 9 -18.20 23.24 -7.09
N VAL A 10 -17.21 23.18 -6.20
CA VAL A 10 -15.90 23.82 -6.44
C VAL A 10 -14.98 22.85 -7.16
N GLY A 11 -14.84 23.09 -8.47
CA GLY A 11 -13.56 23.05 -9.19
C GLY A 11 -12.65 21.84 -9.01
N ILE A 12 -12.86 20.85 -9.87
CA ILE A 12 -11.88 19.82 -10.22
C ILE A 12 -10.64 20.49 -10.83
N CYS A 13 -9.49 20.40 -10.16
CA CYS A 13 -8.18 20.65 -10.76
C CYS A 13 -7.50 19.30 -11.01
N ILE A 14 -7.62 18.78 -12.24
CA ILE A 14 -6.80 17.67 -12.73
C ILE A 14 -5.42 18.23 -13.04
N LEU A 15 -4.45 18.00 -12.15
CA LEU A 15 -3.04 18.07 -12.52
C LEU A 15 -2.59 16.70 -13.00
N ALA A 16 -2.61 16.49 -14.32
CA ALA A 16 -1.89 15.40 -14.95
C ALA A 16 -0.40 15.74 -14.96
N ILE A 17 0.39 15.08 -14.11
CA ILE A 17 1.85 15.14 -14.17
C ILE A 17 2.31 14.10 -15.19
N ALA A 18 2.72 14.58 -16.37
CA ALA A 18 3.47 13.80 -17.33
C ALA A 18 4.97 13.86 -16.97
N CYS A 19 5.55 12.71 -16.62
CA CYS A 19 6.98 12.44 -16.78
C CYS A 19 7.03 11.19 -17.68
N GLY A 20 7.56 11.21 -18.90
CA GLY A 20 8.84 11.74 -19.31
C GLY A 20 9.64 10.55 -19.82
N ASP A 21 9.41 10.17 -21.08
CA ASP A 21 10.11 9.11 -21.80
C ASP A 21 11.54 9.56 -22.14
N SER A 22 12.55 8.74 -21.83
CA SER A 22 13.93 8.95 -22.25
C SER A 22 14.61 7.60 -22.39
N GLY A 23 14.56 7.06 -23.61
CA GLY A 23 15.22 5.81 -23.96
C GLY A 23 16.75 5.89 -24.04
N LYS A 24 17.41 4.72 -24.08
CA LYS A 24 18.45 4.38 -25.07
C LYS A 24 18.97 2.94 -24.95
N LYS A 25 18.79 2.21 -26.05
CA LYS A 25 19.72 1.29 -26.75
C LYS A 25 20.59 0.30 -25.94
N VAL A 26 20.16 -0.97 -26.06
CA VAL A 26 20.91 -2.17 -26.51
C VAL A 26 22.45 -2.08 -26.57
N ARG A 27 23.11 -2.98 -25.82
CA ARG A 27 24.43 -3.51 -26.20
C ARG A 27 24.45 -5.02 -25.98
N SER A 28 24.45 -5.75 -27.10
CA SER A 28 24.77 -7.17 -27.15
C SER A 28 26.26 -7.39 -26.94
N THR A 29 26.62 -8.38 -26.14
CA THR A 29 27.93 -9.05 -26.21
C THR A 29 27.70 -10.56 -26.34
N PRO A 30 28.31 -11.22 -27.35
CA PRO A 30 28.31 -12.67 -27.44
C PRO A 30 29.41 -13.22 -26.53
N GLY A 31 29.03 -14.09 -25.60
CA GLY A 31 29.95 -14.81 -24.73
C GLY A 31 29.55 -16.27 -24.67
N ALA A 32 30.06 -17.07 -25.60
CA ALA A 32 30.02 -18.52 -25.53
C ALA A 32 30.81 -19.00 -24.32
N ASN A 33 30.22 -19.87 -23.50
CA ASN A 33 30.96 -20.95 -22.85
C ASN A 33 30.02 -22.11 -22.53
N ALA A 34 30.43 -23.27 -23.03
CA ALA A 34 29.74 -24.54 -22.95
C ALA A 34 29.94 -25.20 -21.57
N GLY A 35 28.95 -26.02 -21.20
CA GLY A 35 29.15 -27.18 -20.32
C GLY A 35 28.66 -27.03 -18.89
N ARG A 36 27.55 -27.69 -18.56
CA ARG A 36 27.53 -29.04 -17.97
C ARG A 36 26.11 -29.43 -17.52
N ASN A 37 25.82 -30.73 -17.70
CA ASN A 37 24.61 -31.45 -17.31
C ASN A 37 24.22 -31.25 -15.84
N GLY A 38 22.92 -31.05 -15.58
CA GLY A 38 22.30 -31.10 -14.26
C GLY A 38 20.79 -30.86 -14.30
N ILE A 39 20.02 -31.95 -14.20
CA ILE A 39 18.55 -32.13 -14.04
C ILE A 39 18.07 -31.32 -12.78
N PRO A 40 16.85 -30.73 -12.66
CA PRO A 40 15.59 -31.46 -12.83
C PRO A 40 14.36 -30.78 -13.44
N ASN A 41 13.50 -31.71 -13.84
CA ASN A 41 12.13 -31.66 -14.31
C ASN A 41 11.21 -30.80 -13.43
N LEU A 42 10.28 -30.15 -14.11
CA LEU A 42 9.46 -29.03 -13.71
C LEU A 42 8.02 -29.50 -13.47
N ASN A 43 7.69 -29.91 -12.25
CA ASN A 43 6.31 -30.25 -11.89
C ASN A 43 6.16 -30.58 -10.41
N ASN A 44 6.22 -29.54 -9.57
CA ASN A 44 5.33 -29.48 -8.41
C ASN A 44 5.23 -28.02 -7.91
N SER A 45 4.26 -27.27 -8.46
CA SER A 45 3.86 -25.96 -7.93
C SER A 45 3.10 -26.15 -6.61
N ASN A 46 3.76 -26.70 -5.59
CA ASN A 46 3.38 -26.50 -4.20
C ASN A 46 4.19 -25.28 -3.73
N GLN A 47 3.66 -24.10 -4.05
CA GLN A 47 4.11 -22.83 -3.49
C GLN A 47 3.80 -22.81 -1.99
N ASN A 48 4.55 -23.59 -1.22
CA ASN A 48 4.70 -23.42 0.21
C ASN A 48 5.65 -22.23 0.42
N LEU A 49 5.17 -21.04 0.06
CA LEU A 49 5.82 -19.76 0.34
C LEU A 49 5.46 -19.32 1.77
N SER A 50 5.77 -20.19 2.73
CA SER A 50 5.63 -19.95 4.16
C SER A 50 7.02 -19.65 4.75
N THR A 51 7.64 -18.55 4.32
CA THR A 51 8.78 -17.97 5.02
C THR A 51 8.76 -16.45 4.86
N SER A 52 8.50 -15.74 5.97
CA SER A 52 8.76 -14.30 6.16
C SER A 52 7.73 -13.24 5.70
N LYS A 53 6.42 -13.51 5.78
CA LYS A 53 5.41 -12.42 5.85
C LYS A 53 5.32 -11.87 7.28
N LYS A 54 6.31 -11.08 7.70
CA LYS A 54 6.27 -10.44 9.02
C LYS A 54 5.27 -9.27 8.96
N ASN A 55 4.03 -9.52 9.36
CA ASN A 55 3.07 -8.51 9.84
C ASN A 55 2.68 -7.37 8.88
N GLU A 56 2.70 -7.58 7.56
CA GLU A 56 2.26 -6.55 6.58
C GLU A 56 0.78 -6.15 6.73
N LEU A 57 -0.05 -7.00 7.34
CA LEU A 57 -1.49 -6.76 7.55
C LEU A 57 -1.80 -6.43 9.01
N SER A 58 -0.89 -5.75 9.71
CA SER A 58 -1.15 -5.31 11.08
C SER A 58 -0.65 -3.90 11.32
N TYR A 59 -1.34 -3.20 12.21
CA TYR A 59 -0.98 -1.86 12.63
C TYR A 59 -1.04 -1.75 14.15
N SER A 60 -0.01 -1.14 14.73
CA SER A 60 0.04 -0.83 16.15
C SER A 60 0.84 0.45 16.34
N TYR A 61 0.35 1.33 17.19
CA TYR A 61 1.04 2.54 17.61
C TYR A 61 1.01 2.65 19.13
N ASN A 62 2.17 2.92 19.73
CA ASN A 62 2.33 3.08 21.17
C ASN A 62 3.20 4.32 21.43
N GLY A 63 2.55 5.45 21.61
CA GLY A 63 3.15 6.71 22.03
C GLY A 63 2.75 7.05 23.47
N THR A 64 3.39 8.07 24.03
CA THR A 64 3.19 8.52 25.42
C THR A 64 1.73 8.84 25.73
N ASP A 65 1.05 9.54 24.80
CA ASP A 65 -0.34 10.03 24.99
C ASP A 65 -1.37 9.22 24.20
N CYS A 66 -0.93 8.16 23.50
CA CYS A 66 -1.76 7.48 22.52
C CYS A 66 -1.29 6.03 22.36
N LYS A 67 -2.14 5.09 22.78
CA LYS A 67 -1.89 3.66 22.62
C LYS A 67 -2.98 3.03 21.79
N THR A 68 -2.55 2.19 20.86
CA THR A 68 -3.42 1.26 20.16
C THR A 68 -2.98 -0.15 20.45
N ASN A 69 -3.99 -0.99 20.65
CA ASN A 69 -3.79 -2.42 20.58
C ASN A 69 -3.38 -2.79 19.14
N GLN A 70 -2.66 -3.90 19.00
CA GLN A 70 -2.31 -4.39 17.69
C GLN A 70 -3.59 -4.77 16.94
N GLN A 71 -3.85 -4.08 15.84
CA GLN A 71 -4.97 -4.36 14.95
C GLN A 71 -4.45 -5.27 13.83
N GLN A 72 -5.12 -6.41 13.66
CA GLN A 72 -4.83 -7.39 12.62
C GLN A 72 -5.94 -7.30 11.57
N PHE A 73 -5.56 -7.20 10.31
CA PHE A 73 -6.49 -7.10 9.19
C PHE A 73 -6.45 -8.39 8.36
N THR A 74 -7.58 -8.75 7.76
CA THR A 74 -7.66 -9.97 6.93
C THR A 74 -7.12 -9.74 5.53
N SER A 75 -7.10 -8.48 5.08
CA SER A 75 -6.64 -8.09 3.75
C SER A 75 -5.95 -6.73 3.75
N LYS A 76 -5.21 -6.46 2.68
CA LYS A 76 -4.57 -5.16 2.44
C LYS A 76 -5.61 -4.04 2.28
N GLU A 77 -6.76 -4.36 1.68
CA GLU A 77 -7.86 -3.41 1.53
C GLU A 77 -8.44 -3.02 2.90
N GLU A 78 -8.66 -3.99 3.79
CA GLU A 78 -9.11 -3.71 5.16
C GLU A 78 -8.08 -2.91 5.96
N LEU A 79 -6.78 -3.19 5.80
CA LEU A 79 -5.72 -2.39 6.41
C LEU A 79 -5.82 -0.93 5.94
N CYS A 80 -5.92 -0.69 4.62
CA CYS A 80 -5.99 0.65 4.07
C CYS A 80 -7.25 1.42 4.53
N LYS A 81 -8.40 0.74 4.59
CA LYS A 81 -9.63 1.33 5.16
C LYS A 81 -9.48 1.62 6.65
N GLY A 82 -8.92 0.67 7.41
CA GLY A 82 -8.68 0.82 8.84
C GLY A 82 -7.76 1.99 9.16
N LEU A 83 -6.66 2.16 8.42
CA LEU A 83 -5.72 3.28 8.60
C LEU A 83 -6.38 4.65 8.33
N GLN A 84 -7.40 4.70 7.50
CA GLN A 84 -8.17 5.93 7.24
C GLN A 84 -9.19 6.22 8.34
N ASN A 85 -9.58 5.21 9.12
CA ASN A 85 -10.53 5.37 10.22
C ASN A 85 -9.87 6.05 11.44
N SER A 86 -10.39 7.21 11.83
CA SER A 86 -9.89 7.98 12.99
C SER A 86 -10.05 7.21 14.32
N LYS A 87 -11.08 6.38 14.44
CA LYS A 87 -11.34 5.54 15.62
C LYS A 87 -10.36 4.39 15.79
N LEU A 88 -9.59 4.01 14.76
CA LEU A 88 -8.57 2.96 14.85
C LEU A 88 -7.59 3.24 16.00
N ASN A 89 -7.29 4.53 16.20
CA ASN A 89 -6.45 5.04 17.26
C ASN A 89 -7.20 5.95 18.23
N ASN A 90 -8.50 5.81 18.47
CA ASN A 90 -9.23 6.75 19.35
C ASN A 90 -8.98 8.23 18.98
N ASN A 91 -8.93 8.55 17.68
CA ASN A 91 -8.63 9.88 17.12
C ASN A 91 -7.20 10.39 17.39
N CYS A 92 -6.24 9.51 17.70
CA CYS A 92 -4.84 9.86 17.84
C CYS A 92 -3.95 9.28 16.73
N ALA A 93 -2.65 9.58 16.76
CA ALA A 93 -1.66 9.04 15.83
C ALA A 93 -1.93 9.24 14.33
N LEU A 94 -2.65 10.29 13.94
CA LEU A 94 -3.01 10.60 12.54
C LEU A 94 -1.78 10.55 11.61
N GLU A 95 -0.70 11.23 11.98
CA GLU A 95 0.51 11.26 11.15
C GLU A 95 1.16 9.88 11.01
N ASN A 96 1.11 9.05 12.06
CA ASN A 96 1.60 7.67 11.97
C ASN A 96 0.70 6.80 11.08
N ARG A 97 -0.62 7.00 11.11
CA ARG A 97 -1.55 6.34 10.19
C ARG A 97 -1.26 6.74 8.74
N LYS A 98 -1.08 8.04 8.45
CA LYS A 98 -0.69 8.53 7.11
C LYS A 98 0.61 7.93 6.61
N LEU A 99 1.67 7.93 7.45
CA LEU A 99 2.97 7.35 7.09
C LEU A 99 2.89 5.83 6.87
N HIS A 100 2.05 5.12 7.62
CA HIS A 100 1.81 3.70 7.40
C HIS A 100 1.00 3.49 6.11
N PHE A 101 -0.03 4.30 5.86
CA PHE A 101 -0.85 4.25 4.66
C PHE A 101 -0.03 4.49 3.39
N GLN A 102 0.85 5.50 3.36
CA GLN A 102 1.69 5.76 2.18
C GLN A 102 2.58 4.57 1.79
N ARG A 103 3.04 3.79 2.78
CA ARG A 103 3.86 2.59 2.56
C ARG A 103 3.02 1.39 2.17
N SER A 104 1.88 1.22 2.83
CA SER A 104 1.04 0.03 2.69
C SER A 104 -0.03 0.15 1.60
N CYS A 105 -0.38 1.35 1.14
CA CYS A 105 -1.50 1.63 0.24
C CYS A 105 -1.06 2.51 -0.94
N PRO A 106 -0.09 2.06 -1.76
CA PRO A 106 0.38 2.85 -2.89
C PRO A 106 -0.76 3.10 -3.89
N ASN A 107 -0.75 4.27 -4.51
CA ASN A 107 -1.76 4.73 -5.48
C ASN A 107 -3.16 4.99 -4.90
N GLN A 108 -3.29 5.08 -3.58
CA GLN A 108 -4.50 5.57 -2.92
C GLN A 108 -4.21 6.92 -2.26
N GLU A 109 -5.24 7.75 -2.15
CA GLU A 109 -5.19 8.99 -1.36
C GLU A 109 -5.68 8.70 0.05
N PHE A 110 -5.00 9.26 1.05
CA PHE A 110 -5.45 9.14 2.43
C PHE A 110 -6.62 10.11 2.65
N GLN A 111 -7.81 9.58 2.92
CA GLN A 111 -8.95 10.37 3.36
C GLN A 111 -9.37 9.92 4.75
N GLU A 112 -9.35 10.84 5.72
CA GLU A 112 -9.78 10.49 7.08
C GLU A 112 -11.30 10.30 7.11
N HIS A 113 -11.73 9.15 7.63
CA HIS A 113 -13.14 8.81 7.80
C HIS A 113 -13.48 8.70 9.28
N GLU A 114 -14.58 9.35 9.66
CA GLU A 114 -15.27 9.16 10.93
C GLU A 114 -16.46 8.24 10.68
N GLU A 115 -16.26 6.92 10.78
CA GLU A 115 -17.38 5.95 10.80
C GLU A 115 -18.10 5.98 12.14
#